data_AF-A0A945I604-F1
#
_entry.id   AF-A0A945I604-F1
#
_cell.length_a   1.000
_cell.length_b   1.000
_cell.length_c   1.000
_cell.angle_alpha   90.00
_cell.angle_beta   90.00
_cell.angle_gamma   90.00
#
_symmetry.space_group_name_H-M   'P 1'
#
loop_
_entity.id
_entity.type
_entity.pdbx_description
1 polymer ?
#
loop_
_entity_poly.entity_id
_entity_poly.type
_entity_poly.pdbx_seq_one_letter_code
_entity_poly.pdbx_strand_id
1 'polypeptide(L)' 'VYKLKLKEVTAEAIERNVCGSPFFFIGDEPFWGNDRLDMIDEWLETGGW' A
#
# COMPACT_ATOMS: atom_id res chain seq x y z
N VAL A 1 21.64 -7.53 10.89
CA VAL A 1 20.20 -7.81 11.11
C VAL A 1 19.31 -6.76 10.44
N TYR A 2 19.26 -5.51 10.91
CA TYR A 2 18.34 -4.48 10.36
C TYR A 2 18.46 -4.20 8.85
N LYS A 3 19.68 -4.06 8.32
CA LYS A 3 19.90 -3.83 6.88
C LYS A 3 19.39 -4.98 6.00
N LEU A 4 19.48 -6.22 6.49
CA LEU A 4 18.99 -7.39 5.75
C LEU A 4 17.46 -7.37 5.74
N LYS A 5 16.85 -7.17 6.91
CA LYS A 5 15.40 -7.13 7.05
C LYS A 5 14.77 -6.02 6.19
N LEU A 6 15.40 -4.84 6.14
CA LEU A 6 14.95 -3.74 5.27
C LEU A 6 14.95 -4.16 3.79
N LYS A 7 16.00 -4.82 3.31
CA LYS A 7 16.06 -5.30 1.92
C LYS A 7 14.97 -6.34 1.64
N GLU A 8 14.76 -7.28 2.55
CA GLU A 8 13.74 -8.33 2.41
C GLU A 8 12.32 -7.73 2.32
N VAL A 9 11.95 -6.83 3.23
CA VAL A 9 10.60 -6.24 3.21
C VAL A 9 10.38 -5.31 2.01
N THR A 10 11.42 -4.62 1.54
CA THR A 10 11.34 -3.81 0.31
C THR A 10 11.21 -4.70 -0.93
N ALA A 11 11.89 -5.84 -0.99
CA ALA A 11 11.75 -6.79 -2.09
C ALA A 11 10.32 -7.37 -2.15
N GLU A 12 9.76 -7.77 -1.00
CA GLU A 12 8.38 -8.24 -0.89
C GLU A 12 7.37 -7.17 -1.36
N ALA A 13 7.58 -5.90 -1.00
CA ALA A 13 6.74 -4.80 -1.47
C ALA A 13 6.79 -4.64 -3.00
N ILE A 14 7.98 -4.76 -3.60
CA ILE A 14 8.16 -4.71 -5.06
C ILE A 14 7.45 -5.89 -5.74
N GLU A 15 7.53 -7.09 -5.19
CA GLU A 15 6.82 -8.28 -5.71
C GLU A 15 5.29 -8.09 -5.69
N ARG A 16 4.77 -7.29 -4.74
CA ARG A 16 3.36 -6.88 -4.67
C ARG A 16 3.02 -5.66 -5.53
N ASN A 17 3.91 -5.23 -6.43
CA ASN A 17 3.76 -4.05 -7.29
C ASN A 17 3.63 -2.71 -6.54
N VAL A 18 4.13 -2.61 -5.31
CA VAL A 18 4.19 -1.32 -4.61
C VAL A 18 5.16 -0.38 -5.31
N CYS A 19 4.75 0.87 -5.51
CA CYS A 19 5.61 1.91 -6.04
C CYS A 19 5.47 3.23 -5.24
N GLY A 20 6.56 3.98 -5.15
CA GLY A 20 6.56 5.26 -4.42
C GLY A 20 6.26 5.14 -2.92
N SER A 21 5.81 6.25 -2.32
CA SER A 21 5.41 6.33 -0.91
C SER A 21 4.57 7.60 -0.67
N PRO A 22 3.55 7.57 0.21
CA PRO A 22 3.00 6.39 0.88
C PRO A 22 2.14 5.55 -0.09
N PHE A 23 2.03 4.25 0.19
CA PHE A 23 1.23 3.30 -0.57
C PHE A 23 0.46 2.41 0.41
N PHE A 24 -0.83 2.25 0.18
CA PHE A 24 -1.75 1.52 1.05
C PHE A 24 -2.39 0.36 0.30
N PHE A 25 -2.74 -0.70 1.02
CA PHE A 25 -3.59 -1.76 0.54
C PHE A 25 -4.80 -1.89 1.46
N ILE A 26 -6.01 -1.88 0.89
CA ILE A 26 -7.24 -2.26 1.58
C ILE A 26 -7.67 -3.62 1.04
N GLY A 27 -7.33 -4.68 1.77
CA GLY A 27 -7.37 -6.04 1.22
C GLY A 27 -6.35 -6.19 0.09
N ASP A 28 -6.82 -6.47 -1.11
CA ASP A 28 -6.00 -6.54 -2.33
C ASP A 28 -6.03 -5.24 -3.16
N GLU A 29 -6.86 -4.26 -2.78
CA GLU A 29 -7.00 -2.99 -3.53
C GLU A 29 -5.86 -2.01 -3.20
N PRO A 30 -5.08 -1.53 -4.19
CA PRO A 30 -3.97 -0.61 -3.98
C PRO A 30 -4.38 0.88 -4.05
N PHE A 31 -3.82 1.69 -3.15
CA PHE A 31 -3.94 3.16 -3.16
C PHE A 31 -2.56 3.81 -3.03
N TRP A 32 -2.16 4.60 -4.02
CA TRP A 32 -0.88 5.32 -4.01
C TRP A 32 -1.09 6.82 -3.79
N GLY A 33 -0.46 7.37 -2.75
CA GLY A 33 -0.46 8.79 -2.45
C GLY A 33 -1.18 9.13 -1.14
N ASN A 34 -0.69 10.16 -0.45
CA ASN A 34 -1.34 10.67 0.76
C ASN A 34 -2.68 11.37 0.45
N ASP A 35 -2.84 11.84 -0.78
CA ASP A 35 -4.05 12.44 -1.33
C ASP A 35 -5.14 11.42 -1.69
N ARG A 36 -5.00 10.17 -1.25
CA ARG A 36 -5.97 9.08 -1.47
C ARG A 36 -6.68 8.64 -0.19
N LEU A 37 -6.43 9.29 0.94
CA LEU A 37 -7.08 8.92 2.22
C LEU A 37 -8.60 9.06 2.15
N ASP A 38 -9.13 10.15 1.58
CA ASP A 38 -10.58 10.33 1.42
C ASP A 38 -11.21 9.23 0.53
N MET A 39 -10.50 8.78 -0.51
CA MET A 39 -10.94 7.66 -1.35
C MET A 39 -10.91 6.31 -0.61
N ILE A 40 -9.95 6.13 0.30
CA ILE A 40 -9.88 4.93 1.15
C ILE A 40 -11.07 4.90 2.11
N ASP A 41 -11.43 6.04 2.69
CA ASP A 41 -12.60 6.15 3.58
C ASP A 41 -13.88 5.78 2.81
N GLU A 42 -14.10 6.34 1.62
CA GLU A 42 -15.25 5.98 0.78
C GLU A 42 -15.24 4.49 0.39
N TRP A 43 -14.09 3.94 0.00
CA TRP A 43 -13.96 2.52 -0.34
C TRP A 43 -14.35 1.60 0.83
N LEU A 44 -13.95 1.95 2.06
CA LEU A 44 -14.29 1.20 3.27
C LEU A 44 -15.79 1.28 3.59
N GLU A 45 -16.43 2.42 3.34
CA GLU A 45 -17.87 2.61 3.56
C GLU A 45 -18.72 1.82 2.55
N THR A 46 -18.32 1.81 1.28
CA THR A 46 -19.09 1.15 0.21
C THR A 46 -18.72 -0.33 0.03
N GLY A 47 -17.58 -0.76 0.56
CA GLY A 47 -17.02 -2.09 0.31
C GLY A 47 -16.34 -2.22 -1.06
N GLY A 48 -15.91 -1.08 -1.62
CA GLY A 48 -15.46 -0.95 -3.00
C GLY A 48 -16.45 -0.20 -3.87
N TRP A 49 -16.00 0.21 -5.05
CA TRP A 49 -16.87 0.74 -6.10
C TRP A 49 -17.53 -0.39 -6.89
#